data_AF-A0A7R9J6C4-F1
#
_entry.id   AF-A0A7R9J6C4-F1
#
_cell.length_a   1.000
_cell.length_b   1.000
_cell.length_c   1.000
_cell.angle_alpha   90.00
_cell.angle_beta   90.00
_cell.angle_gamma   90.00
#
_symmetry.space_group_name_H-M   'P 1'
#
loop_
_entity.id
_entity.type
_entity.pdbx_description
1 polymer ?
#
loop_
_entity_poly.entity_id
_entity_poly.type
_entity_poly.pdbx_seq_one_letter_code
_entity_poly.pdbx_strand_id
1 'polypeptide(L)'
;MAYYRVNDVFSGQIDAGLPPLAPPPFTTTFGNSTLSFLNMCQHLGSGIAVVPIVSILGNVAIAKAFSTGEMLDATQEMITLGLCNIMGSFVRSMPVTGSFSRSAVNNASGVRTPMGGLYTGKYFYITWRVFVLLFW
;
A
#
# COMPACT_ATOMS: atom_id res chain seq x y z
N MET A 1 8.98 14.06 -22.93
CA MET A 1 7.89 13.71 -22.01
C MET A 1 8.04 14.61 -20.81
N ALA A 2 7.21 15.65 -20.74
CA ALA A 2 7.49 16.86 -19.97
C ALA A 2 7.20 16.65 -18.48
N TYR A 3 8.24 16.75 -17.65
CA TYR A 3 8.14 16.98 -16.21
C TYR A 3 7.55 18.36 -16.00
N TYR A 4 6.33 18.46 -15.47
CA TYR A 4 5.74 19.76 -15.15
C TYR A 4 5.94 20.05 -13.66
N ARG A 5 6.73 21.09 -13.40
CA ARG A 5 7.05 21.59 -12.06
C ARG A 5 5.81 22.24 -11.44
N VAL A 6 5.16 21.54 -10.52
CA VAL A 6 4.36 22.20 -9.48
C VAL A 6 5.33 22.57 -8.36
N ASN A 7 5.79 23.82 -8.35
CA ASN A 7 6.67 24.35 -7.31
C ASN A 7 5.83 24.87 -6.12
N ASP A 8 5.09 23.99 -5.46
CA ASP A 8 4.43 24.33 -4.19
C ASP A 8 5.37 23.98 -3.03
N VAL A 9 5.63 24.96 -2.16
CA VAL A 9 6.59 24.87 -1.03
C VAL A 9 6.25 23.74 -0.03
N PHE A 10 5.02 23.23 -0.08
CA PHE A 10 4.50 22.19 0.82
C PHE A 10 4.32 20.81 0.17
N SER A 11 4.36 20.72 -1.16
CA SER A 11 4.07 19.49 -1.90
C SER A 11 5.21 19.28 -2.89
N GLY A 12 6.15 18.41 -2.56
CA GLY A 12 7.29 18.10 -3.44
C GLY A 12 6.84 17.70 -4.85
N GLN A 13 7.79 17.58 -5.78
CA GLN A 13 7.48 17.27 -7.18
C GLN A 13 6.72 15.93 -7.30
N ILE A 14 5.49 15.99 -7.85
CA ILE A 14 4.65 14.82 -8.11
C ILE A 14 4.69 14.56 -9.60
N ASP A 15 5.27 13.42 -10.00
CA ASP A 15 5.24 12.98 -11.39
C ASP A 15 3.79 12.68 -11.81
N ALA A 16 3.35 13.32 -12.90
CA ALA A 16 2.02 13.08 -13.45
C ALA A 16 1.99 11.73 -14.19
N GLY A 17 1.10 10.84 -13.76
CA GLY A 17 0.88 9.55 -14.42
C GLY A 17 0.66 8.40 -13.44
N LEU A 18 0.44 7.20 -13.99
CA LEU A 18 0.45 5.98 -13.20
C LEU A 18 1.89 5.64 -12.82
N PRO A 19 2.13 5.10 -11.61
CA PRO A 19 3.46 4.62 -11.26
C PRO A 19 3.88 3.54 -12.26
N PRO A 20 5.11 3.59 -12.78
CA PRO A 20 5.57 2.58 -13.74
C PRO A 20 5.60 1.22 -13.05
N LEU A 21 5.10 0.20 -13.77
CA LEU A 21 5.28 -1.19 -13.39
C LEU A 21 6.76 -1.54 -13.53
N ALA A 22 7.47 -1.58 -12.41
CA ALA A 22 8.88 -1.91 -12.37
C ALA A 22 9.14 -2.83 -11.17
N PRO A 23 9.98 -3.86 -11.32
CA PRO A 23 10.40 -4.63 -10.16
C PRO A 23 11.07 -3.72 -9.12
N PRO A 24 10.96 -4.04 -7.82
CA PRO A 24 11.61 -3.25 -6.79
C PRO A 24 13.11 -3.14 -7.07
N PRO A 25 13.71 -1.94 -6.99
CA PRO A 25 15.10 -1.75 -7.33
C PRO A 25 16.00 -2.46 -6.31
N PHE A 26 16.86 -3.36 -6.80
CA PHE A 26 17.88 -4.02 -5.97
C PHE A 26 19.16 -3.18 -5.80
N THR A 27 19.19 -1.99 -6.40
CA THR A 27 20.30 -1.04 -6.29
C THR A 27 19.74 0.37 -6.30
N THR A 28 20.14 1.18 -5.32
CA THR A 28 19.75 2.59 -5.25
C THR A 28 20.98 3.46 -5.11
N THR A 29 21.02 4.56 -5.86
CA THR A 29 22.08 5.57 -5.74
C THR A 29 21.58 6.66 -4.81
N PHE A 30 22.13 6.74 -3.61
CA PHE A 30 21.82 7.81 -2.66
C PHE A 30 23.08 8.68 -2.49
N GLY A 31 23.09 9.85 -3.12
CA GLY A 31 24.29 10.69 -3.19
C GLY A 31 25.36 10.10 -4.11
N ASN A 32 26.62 10.02 -3.62
CA ASN A 32 27.80 9.57 -4.37
C ASN A 32 28.13 8.07 -4.20
N SER A 33 27.24 7.32 -3.53
CA SER A 33 27.42 5.90 -3.20
C SER A 33 26.29 5.05 -3.74
N THR A 34 26.65 3.99 -4.46
CA THR A 34 25.71 2.96 -4.93
C THR A 34 25.44 1.97 -3.80
N LEU A 35 24.24 1.98 -3.25
CA LEU A 35 23.83 1.06 -2.21
C LEU A 35 23.36 -0.25 -2.86
N SER A 36 24.10 -1.32 -2.60
CA SER A 36 23.68 -2.69 -2.91
C SER A 36 22.54 -3.12 -1.99
N PHE A 37 21.76 -4.12 -2.41
CA PHE A 37 20.64 -4.68 -1.64
C PHE A 37 21.00 -5.00 -0.18
N LEU A 38 22.16 -5.60 0.07
CA LEU A 38 22.61 -5.91 1.43
C LEU A 38 22.81 -4.66 2.28
N ASN A 39 23.36 -3.60 1.71
CA ASN A 39 23.55 -2.33 2.41
C ASN A 39 22.20 -1.65 2.69
N MET A 40 21.23 -1.79 1.79
CA MET A 40 19.86 -1.33 2.03
C MET A 40 19.23 -2.09 3.20
N CYS A 41 19.34 -3.42 3.23
CA CYS A 41 18.83 -4.24 4.34
C CYS A 41 19.47 -3.89 5.68
N GLN A 42 20.79 -3.67 5.71
CA GLN A 42 21.50 -3.22 6.91
C GLN A 42 21.05 -1.83 7.36
N HIS A 43 20.76 -0.93 6.41
CA HIS A 43 20.28 0.42 6.72
C HIS A 43 18.86 0.40 7.31
N LEU A 44 17.99 -0.50 6.83
CA LEU A 44 16.66 -0.74 7.42
C LEU A 44 16.77 -1.46 8.78
N GLY A 45 17.87 -2.18 9.02
CA GLY A 45 18.17 -2.83 10.30
C GLY A 45 17.07 -3.78 10.75
N SER A 46 16.61 -3.61 11.99
CA SER A 46 15.51 -4.41 12.58
C SER A 46 14.13 -4.07 11.99
N GLY A 47 13.98 -2.93 11.31
CA GLY A 47 12.72 -2.48 10.73
C GLY A 47 12.17 -3.46 9.67
N ILE A 48 13.05 -4.16 8.97
CA ILE A 48 12.68 -5.18 7.97
C ILE A 48 11.83 -6.31 8.55
N ALA A 49 12.08 -6.70 9.80
CA ALA A 49 11.33 -7.77 10.47
C ALA A 49 10.15 -7.20 11.26
N VAL A 50 10.34 -6.05 11.92
CA VAL A 50 9.31 -5.46 12.78
C VAL A 50 8.10 -4.98 11.98
N VAL A 51 8.29 -4.33 10.83
CA VAL A 51 7.19 -3.75 10.04
C VAL A 51 6.20 -4.83 9.56
N PRO A 52 6.63 -5.95 8.94
CA PRO A 52 5.71 -7.02 8.55
C PRO A 52 5.00 -7.66 9.74
N ILE A 53 5.71 -7.91 10.85
CA ILE A 53 5.13 -8.55 12.05
C ILE A 53 4.01 -7.66 12.62
N VAL A 54 4.29 -6.38 12.84
CA VAL A 54 3.29 -5.43 13.35
C VAL A 54 2.12 -5.30 12.37
N SER A 55 2.40 -5.27 11.07
CA SER A 55 1.36 -5.20 10.03
C SER A 55 0.43 -6.41 10.04
N ILE A 56 0.97 -7.63 10.17
CA ILE A 56 0.18 -8.87 10.23
C ILE A 56 -0.66 -8.91 11.52
N LEU A 57 -0.05 -8.60 12.67
CA LEU A 57 -0.75 -8.58 13.95
C LEU A 57 -1.91 -7.57 13.93
N GLY A 58 -1.69 -6.37 13.39
CA GLY A 58 -2.72 -5.37 13.22
C GLY A 58 -3.85 -5.83 12.29
N ASN A 59 -3.51 -6.42 11.14
CA ASN A 59 -4.50 -6.92 10.19
C ASN A 59 -5.37 -8.03 10.79
N VAL A 60 -4.76 -9.02 11.45
CA VAL A 60 -5.47 -10.13 12.11
C VAL A 60 -6.34 -9.63 13.27
N ALA A 61 -5.87 -8.63 14.03
CA ALA A 61 -6.66 -8.01 15.09
C ALA A 61 -7.90 -7.29 14.56
N ILE A 62 -7.77 -6.54 13.44
CA ILE A 62 -8.91 -5.90 12.76
C ILE A 62 -9.88 -6.96 12.25
N ALA A 63 -9.38 -7.98 11.56
CA ALA A 63 -10.21 -9.01 10.97
C ALA A 63 -11.01 -9.76 12.06
N LYS A 64 -10.38 -10.06 13.20
CA LYS A 64 -11.04 -10.68 14.35
C LYS A 64 -12.04 -9.75 15.06
N ALA A 65 -11.79 -8.44 15.09
CA ALA A 65 -12.72 -7.48 15.68
C ALA A 65 -14.03 -7.36 14.88
N PHE A 66 -14.00 -7.64 13.57
CA PHE A 66 -15.17 -7.57 12.69
C PHE A 66 -15.70 -8.95 12.26
N SER A 67 -15.09 -10.07 12.66
CA SER A 67 -15.60 -11.41 12.38
C SER A 67 -16.75 -11.76 13.32
N THR A 68 -17.99 -11.78 12.82
CA THR A 68 -19.18 -12.16 13.60
C THR A 68 -19.43 -13.66 13.51
N GLY A 69 -18.79 -14.45 14.38
CA GLY A 69 -19.10 -15.88 14.56
C GLY A 69 -18.43 -16.86 13.60
N GLU A 70 -17.66 -16.36 12.62
CA GLU A 70 -16.88 -17.21 11.71
C GLU A 70 -15.46 -17.44 12.22
N MET A 71 -14.91 -18.64 11.94
CA MET A 71 -13.52 -18.96 12.26
C MET A 71 -12.59 -18.22 11.28
N LEU A 72 -11.86 -17.23 11.79
CA LEU A 72 -10.84 -16.52 11.04
C LEU A 72 -9.55 -17.34 10.97
N ASP A 73 -9.09 -17.68 9.77
CA ASP A 73 -7.76 -18.27 9.56
C ASP A 73 -6.68 -17.18 9.46
N ALA A 74 -5.88 -17.06 10.51
CA ALA A 74 -4.77 -16.11 10.56
C ALA A 74 -3.68 -16.40 9.52
N THR A 75 -3.51 -17.66 9.11
CA THR A 75 -2.52 -18.05 8.08
C THR A 75 -2.95 -17.51 6.72
N GLN A 76 -4.24 -17.62 6.40
CA GLN A 76 -4.79 -17.07 5.16
C GLN A 76 -4.69 -15.55 5.11
N GLU A 77 -4.98 -14.86 6.21
CA GLU A 77 -4.81 -13.41 6.32
C GLU A 77 -3.34 -12.98 6.15
N MET A 78 -2.41 -13.74 6.74
CA MET A 78 -0.97 -13.49 6.59
C MET A 78 -0.50 -13.65 5.14
N ILE A 79 -0.89 -14.74 4.47
CA ILE A 79 -0.54 -14.98 3.07
C ILE A 79 -1.15 -13.91 2.17
N THR A 80 -2.41 -13.55 2.40
CA THR A 80 -3.11 -12.51 1.63
C THR A 80 -2.39 -11.17 1.76
N LEU A 81 -2.07 -10.74 2.98
CA LEU A 81 -1.36 -9.48 3.23
C LEU A 81 0.05 -9.48 2.64
N GLY A 82 0.76 -10.61 2.72
CA GLY A 82 2.08 -10.78 2.12
C GLY A 82 2.03 -10.64 0.58
N LEU A 83 1.09 -11.33 -0.06
CA LEU A 83 0.87 -11.23 -1.51
C LEU A 83 0.49 -9.81 -1.93
N CYS A 84 -0.37 -9.13 -1.18
CA CYS A 84 -0.73 -7.73 -1.45
C CYS A 84 0.50 -6.81 -1.43
N ASN A 85 1.39 -6.96 -0.45
CA ASN A 85 2.60 -6.13 -0.34
C ASN A 85 3.65 -6.47 -1.41
N ILE A 86 3.80 -7.76 -1.77
CA ILE A 86 4.67 -8.18 -2.88
C ILE A 86 4.17 -7.59 -4.20
N MET A 87 2.88 -7.74 -4.51
CA MET A 87 2.27 -7.18 -5.72
C MET A 87 2.35 -5.64 -5.72
N GLY A 88 2.15 -5.01 -4.56
CA GLY A 88 2.29 -3.56 -4.37
C GLY A 88 3.70 -3.04 -4.65
N SER A 89 4.73 -3.85 -4.39
CA SER A 89 6.12 -3.47 -4.63
C SER A 89 6.43 -3.22 -6.11
N PHE A 90 5.72 -3.90 -7.03
CA PHE A 90 5.88 -3.71 -8.48
C PHE A 90 5.29 -2.39 -9.00
N VAL A 91 4.38 -1.76 -8.25
CA VAL A 91 3.83 -0.44 -8.55
C VAL A 91 4.43 0.65 -7.66
N ARG A 92 5.57 0.36 -7.01
CA ARG A 92 6.26 1.27 -6.09
C ARG A 92 5.35 1.73 -4.93
N SER A 93 4.44 0.85 -4.48
CA SER A 93 3.55 1.11 -3.34
C SER A 93 4.32 1.07 -2.02
N MET A 94 3.87 1.90 -1.07
CA MET A 94 4.24 1.75 0.33
C MET A 94 3.62 0.48 0.93
N PRO A 95 4.20 -0.07 2.02
CA PRO A 95 3.62 -1.20 2.71
C PRO A 95 2.20 -0.87 3.19
N VAL A 96 1.27 -1.77 2.91
CA VAL A 96 -0.16 -1.61 3.20
C VAL A 96 -0.59 -2.59 4.28
N THR A 97 -1.51 -2.14 5.15
CA THR A 97 -2.17 -2.94 6.19
C THR A 97 -3.68 -2.68 6.20
N GLY A 98 -4.43 -3.51 6.93
CA GLY A 98 -5.85 -3.33 7.16
C GLY A 98 -6.16 -2.00 7.86
N SER A 99 -7.35 -1.45 7.64
CA SER A 99 -7.78 -0.17 8.23
C SER A 99 -9.07 -0.35 9.03
N PHE A 100 -9.01 -0.08 10.34
CA PHE A 100 -10.18 -0.11 11.23
C PHE A 100 -11.33 0.75 10.68
N SER A 101 -11.06 1.99 10.26
CA SER A 101 -12.10 2.91 9.78
C SER A 101 -12.79 2.38 8.52
N ARG A 102 -12.03 1.85 7.56
CA ARG A 102 -12.61 1.30 6.32
C ARG A 102 -13.39 0.03 6.60
N SER A 103 -12.87 -0.86 7.43
CA SER A 103 -13.55 -2.10 7.82
C SER A 103 -14.83 -1.83 8.61
N ALA A 104 -14.83 -0.83 9.50
CA ALA A 104 -16.01 -0.42 10.26
C ALA A 104 -17.14 0.09 9.34
N VAL A 105 -16.81 0.97 8.39
CA VAL A 105 -17.79 1.47 7.41
C VAL A 105 -18.29 0.34 6.51
N ASN A 106 -17.40 -0.55 6.08
CA ASN A 106 -17.77 -1.69 5.24
C ASN A 106 -18.71 -2.68 5.97
N ASN A 107 -18.42 -2.95 7.25
CA ASN A 107 -19.27 -3.79 8.11
C ASN A 107 -20.63 -3.13 8.40
N ALA A 108 -20.65 -1.83 8.71
CA ALA A 108 -21.88 -1.07 8.93
C ALA A 108 -22.74 -0.96 7.66
N SER A 109 -22.12 -0.98 6.48
CA SER A 109 -22.81 -0.97 5.18
C SER A 109 -23.37 -2.35 4.78
N GLY A 110 -23.15 -3.40 5.59
CA GLY A 110 -23.67 -4.74 5.35
C GLY A 110 -23.02 -5.48 4.19
N VAL A 111 -21.77 -5.12 3.81
CA VAL A 111 -21.05 -5.81 2.73
C VAL A 111 -20.62 -7.20 3.20
N ARG A 112 -21.10 -8.24 2.50
CA ARG A 112 -20.85 -9.66 2.85
C ARG A 112 -19.83 -10.35 1.97
N THR A 113 -19.30 -9.66 0.95
CA THR A 113 -18.37 -10.26 -0.02
C THR A 113 -17.11 -9.41 -0.19
N PRO A 114 -15.95 -10.03 -0.48
CA PRO A 114 -14.71 -9.30 -0.73
C PRO A 114 -14.78 -8.41 -2.00
N MET A 115 -15.81 -8.59 -2.84
CA MET A 115 -16.06 -7.78 -4.03
C MET A 115 -16.26 -6.28 -3.71
N GLY A 116 -16.67 -5.93 -2.48
CA GLY A 116 -16.76 -4.53 -2.05
C GLY A 116 -15.44 -3.75 -2.18
N GLY A 117 -14.31 -4.43 -2.03
CA GLY A 117 -12.98 -3.85 -2.24
C GLY A 117 -12.74 -3.45 -3.71
N LEU A 118 -13.21 -4.25 -4.66
CA LEU A 118 -13.07 -3.96 -6.09
C LEU A 118 -13.86 -2.72 -6.51
N TYR A 119 -15.09 -2.57 -6.00
CA TYR A 119 -15.89 -1.37 -6.22
C TYR A 119 -15.19 -0.14 -5.67
N THR A 120 -14.71 -0.22 -4.42
CA THR A 120 -13.98 0.88 -3.78
C THR A 120 -12.74 1.28 -4.58
N GLY A 121 -11.96 0.31 -5.06
CA GLY A 121 -10.78 0.57 -5.90
C GLY A 121 -11.13 1.22 -7.24
N LYS A 122 -12.21 0.78 -7.90
CA LYS A 122 -12.69 1.38 -9.15
C LYS A 122 -13.10 2.84 -8.95
N TYR A 123 -13.84 3.15 -7.88
CA TYR A 123 -14.22 4.52 -7.57
C TYR A 123 -13.00 5.38 -7.26
N PHE A 124 -12.04 4.86 -6.49
CA PHE A 124 -10.79 5.57 -6.22
C PHE A 124 -10.04 5.92 -7.52
N TYR A 125 -9.90 4.98 -8.45
CA TYR A 125 -9.26 5.22 -9.74
C TYR A 125 -9.97 6.32 -10.55
N ILE A 126 -11.30 6.27 -10.63
CA ILE A 126 -12.10 7.29 -11.33
C ILE A 126 -11.90 8.65 -10.67
N THR A 127 -12.02 8.73 -9.35
CA THR A 127 -11.83 9.96 -8.59
C THR A 127 -10.43 10.53 -8.79
N TRP A 128 -9.39 9.70 -8.74
CA TRP A 128 -8.02 10.13 -9.01
C TRP A 128 -7.89 10.72 -10.41
N ARG A 129 -8.42 10.05 -11.44
CA ARG A 129 -8.39 10.56 -12.82
C ARG A 129 -9.13 11.89 -12.97
N VAL A 130 -10.29 12.03 -12.35
CA VAL A 130 -11.08 13.27 -12.40
C VAL A 130 -10.36 14.40 -11.66
N PHE A 131 -9.76 14.11 -10.50
CA PHE A 131 -9.01 15.09 -9.72
C PHE A 131 -7.79 15.60 -10.50
N VAL A 132 -7.04 14.69 -11.13
CA VAL A 132 -5.90 15.05 -11.98
C VAL A 132 -6.33 15.92 -13.17
N LEU A 133 -7.52 15.72 -13.73
CA LEU A 133 -8.05 16.57 -14.83
C LEU A 133 -8.63 17.91 -14.37
N LEU A 134 -9.08 18.02 -13.12
CA LEU A 134 -9.71 19.24 -12.60
C LEU A 134 -8.71 20.27 -12.09
N PHE A 135 -7.61 19.80 -11.51
CA PHE A 135 -6.60 20.65 -10.87
C PHE A 135 -5.37 20.87 -11.75
N TRP A 136 -5.39 20.41 -12.99
CA TRP A 136 -4.24 20.40 -13.89
C TRP A 136 -4.61 20.59 -15.36
#